data_AF-A0A8J9YQW3-F1
#
_entry.id   AF-A0A8J9YQW3-F1
#
_cell.length_a   1.000
_cell.length_b   1.000
_cell.length_c   1.000
_cell.angle_alpha   90.00
_cell.angle_beta   90.00
_cell.angle_gamma   90.00
#
_symmetry.space_group_name_H-M   'P 1'
#
loop_
_entity.id
_entity.type
_entity.pdbx_description
1 polymer ?
#
loop_
_entity_poly.entity_id
_entity_poly.type
_entity_poly.pdbx_seq_one_letter_code
_entity_poly.pdbx_strand_id
1 'polypeptide(L)'
;MRSLGVTAALVCLWAGVVAAEAAPPAPPCPCARPEWCLPVKTPPRKEARAVSLSVFVFAVKNDTWKHYDWDKVTTVVMFGFYSAELMCYAHSKGARVVLKGDVKAEDVPNLTKPLFRDDWVINNVALMLKQHMDGINIDIEQPIPATDPARDGLTALVNETTWVFHAINNASQVTFDVAWSPDCIDGRCYDIVNIAKSCDFLFVMSYDERSQITGPCVASANSALETTLGDKPWITPAIKDMIRKRQQAFHSRTEDVWKRLRNKVIRDIKLAKKKHYVDKIQQLKVENPATWYKELKTMCNIVKPPCVIHVPDVDPTDHKAVADAINKHLASISQQSPPVCTSQLPAYLPAPSPPPQIQPWDMYAELRRVKVGKAGGPDGIAPRLVRMFACELAEPLTDILNTSLKEGVVPTQWKEAVVAPIPKELPAVIDKLRPISLTAIFAKICEGFVAKWVLWDIWKNIDQRYEEYLKLGVPADQLVMGVPWYGYDYPCLQLAKDDVCSIKKVPFRGVPCSDAAGRQVDYKDIMKLMRNSTRRWNDTFKSPYFNFQEGGQTHQMWFDDPVSLQYKYGWAVKQGLRGVGMWHGDTLDYTTSDPKVKEQTKQMWDCLPQYHKKT
;
A
#
# COMPACT_ATOMS: atom_id res chain seq x y z
N MET A 1 -24.81 -28.01 8.76
CA MET A 1 -25.66 -28.03 7.54
C MET A 1 -27.17 -28.15 7.84
N ARG A 2 -27.73 -27.47 8.86
CA ARG A 2 -29.19 -27.52 9.15
C ARG A 2 -29.82 -26.18 9.63
N SER A 3 -29.28 -25.02 9.26
CA SER A 3 -29.95 -23.72 9.53
C SER A 3 -29.99 -22.74 8.35
N LEU A 4 -29.54 -23.14 7.16
CA LEU A 4 -29.63 -22.35 5.91
C LEU A 4 -31.04 -22.35 5.28
N GLY A 5 -32.04 -22.97 5.93
CA GLY A 5 -33.34 -23.29 5.33
C GLY A 5 -34.42 -22.22 5.46
N VAL A 6 -34.25 -21.19 6.31
CA VAL A 6 -35.31 -20.20 6.58
C VAL A 6 -35.10 -18.91 5.80
N THR A 7 -33.85 -18.47 5.59
CA THR A 7 -33.51 -17.22 4.86
C THR A 7 -33.61 -17.35 3.35
N ALA A 8 -33.22 -18.48 2.75
CA ALA A 8 -33.42 -18.70 1.31
C ALA A 8 -34.90 -18.89 0.95
N ALA A 9 -35.69 -19.53 1.83
CA ALA A 9 -37.12 -19.69 1.62
C ALA A 9 -37.87 -18.38 1.75
N LEU A 10 -37.55 -17.51 2.73
CA LEU A 10 -38.18 -16.20 2.84
C LEU A 10 -37.73 -15.22 1.76
N VAL A 11 -36.49 -15.27 1.26
CA VAL A 11 -36.07 -14.41 0.13
C VAL A 11 -36.54 -14.95 -1.22
N CYS A 12 -36.67 -16.28 -1.43
CA CYS A 12 -37.34 -16.82 -2.62
C CYS A 12 -38.87 -16.72 -2.54
N LEU A 13 -39.47 -16.79 -1.36
CA LEU A 13 -40.88 -16.47 -1.15
C LEU A 13 -41.12 -14.97 -1.25
N TRP A 14 -40.20 -14.09 -0.85
CA TRP A 14 -40.39 -12.65 -1.06
C TRP A 14 -40.06 -12.25 -2.50
N ALA A 15 -39.02 -12.78 -3.14
CA ALA A 15 -38.78 -12.58 -4.57
C ALA A 15 -39.86 -13.22 -5.46
N GLY A 16 -40.49 -14.32 -5.01
CA GLY A 16 -41.60 -14.99 -5.69
C GLY A 16 -42.98 -14.44 -5.36
N VAL A 17 -43.21 -13.90 -4.15
CA VAL A 17 -44.46 -13.26 -3.72
C VAL A 17 -44.49 -11.79 -4.12
N VAL A 18 -43.37 -11.08 -4.20
CA VAL A 18 -43.30 -9.75 -4.84
C VAL A 18 -43.55 -9.84 -6.36
N ALA A 19 -43.41 -11.04 -6.96
CA ALA A 19 -43.85 -11.32 -8.32
C ALA A 19 -45.35 -11.66 -8.45
N ALA A 20 -46.07 -11.92 -7.35
CA ALA A 20 -47.46 -12.40 -7.34
C ALA A 20 -48.45 -11.49 -6.58
N GLU A 21 -47.98 -10.68 -5.64
CA GLU A 21 -48.66 -9.52 -5.09
C GLU A 21 -47.83 -8.30 -5.43
N ALA A 22 -48.45 -7.34 -6.12
CA ALA A 22 -47.80 -6.15 -6.62
C ALA A 22 -46.91 -5.53 -5.53
N ALA A 23 -45.59 -5.63 -5.73
CA ALA A 23 -44.64 -4.73 -5.08
C ALA A 23 -45.26 -3.34 -5.11
N PRO A 24 -45.24 -2.55 -4.01
CA PRO A 24 -45.60 -1.15 -4.11
C PRO A 24 -44.81 -0.58 -5.30
N PRO A 25 -45.47 0.09 -6.26
CA PRO A 25 -44.81 0.49 -7.50
C PRO A 25 -43.54 1.23 -7.12
N ALA A 26 -42.41 0.83 -7.71
CA ALA A 26 -41.15 1.52 -7.50
C ALA A 26 -41.41 3.02 -7.66
N PRO A 27 -40.94 3.86 -6.73
CA PRO A 27 -41.24 5.29 -6.77
C PRO A 27 -40.89 5.82 -8.16
N PRO A 28 -41.71 6.73 -8.71
CA PRO A 28 -41.48 7.24 -10.04
C PRO A 28 -40.08 7.84 -10.12
N CYS A 29 -39.35 7.49 -11.16
CA CYS A 29 -37.99 7.95 -11.38
C CYS A 29 -37.93 9.49 -11.30
N PRO A 30 -37.17 10.08 -10.35
CA PRO A 30 -37.12 11.54 -10.20
C PRO A 30 -36.23 12.23 -11.26
N CYS A 31 -35.56 11.45 -12.11
CA CYS A 31 -34.62 11.98 -13.09
C CYS A 31 -35.32 12.45 -14.37
N ALA A 32 -34.75 13.47 -15.02
CA ALA A 32 -35.20 13.94 -16.32
C ALA A 32 -35.16 12.84 -17.40
N ARG A 33 -34.32 11.83 -17.20
CA ARG A 33 -34.14 10.68 -18.06
C ARG A 33 -34.35 9.39 -17.26
N PRO A 34 -35.36 8.55 -17.59
CA PRO A 34 -35.66 7.33 -16.83
C PRO A 34 -34.49 6.35 -16.70
N GLU A 35 -33.58 6.33 -17.69
CA GLU A 35 -32.39 5.48 -17.66
C GLU A 35 -31.42 5.84 -16.54
N TRP A 36 -31.45 7.07 -16.02
CA TRP A 36 -30.61 7.47 -14.88
C TRP A 36 -31.14 6.94 -13.56
N CYS A 37 -32.31 6.33 -13.50
CA CYS A 37 -32.76 5.60 -12.31
C CYS A 37 -32.35 4.12 -12.35
N LEU A 38 -31.72 3.67 -13.44
CA LEU A 38 -31.15 2.33 -13.52
C LEU A 38 -29.77 2.33 -12.87
N PRO A 39 -29.38 1.21 -12.24
CA PRO A 39 -28.05 1.09 -11.68
C PRO A 39 -26.95 1.33 -12.71
N VAL A 40 -25.92 2.05 -12.31
CA VAL A 40 -24.75 2.31 -13.16
C VAL A 40 -24.09 0.96 -13.46
N LYS A 41 -24.00 0.56 -14.74
CA LYS A 41 -23.45 -0.76 -15.11
C LYS A 41 -21.96 -0.75 -15.40
N THR A 42 -21.32 0.44 -15.40
CA THR A 42 -19.91 0.59 -15.74
C THR A 42 -19.06 -0.20 -14.74
N PRO A 43 -18.36 -1.27 -15.17
CA PRO A 43 -17.47 -1.99 -14.27
C PRO A 43 -16.29 -1.07 -13.92
N PRO A 44 -15.76 -1.12 -12.68
CA PRO A 44 -14.40 -0.65 -12.44
C PRO A 44 -13.47 -1.46 -13.37
N ARG A 45 -12.75 -0.74 -14.23
CA ARG A 45 -12.10 -1.26 -15.43
C ARG A 45 -11.18 -2.47 -15.13
N LYS A 46 -11.45 -3.63 -15.74
CA LYS A 46 -10.50 -4.75 -15.89
C LYS A 46 -9.83 -4.73 -17.27
N GLU A 47 -9.17 -3.63 -17.65
CA GLU A 47 -8.25 -3.63 -18.80
C GLU A 47 -6.83 -3.36 -18.30
N ALA A 48 -5.96 -4.35 -18.49
CA ALA A 48 -4.60 -4.51 -17.97
C ALA A 48 -3.56 -3.44 -18.40
N ARG A 49 -3.98 -2.23 -18.81
CA ARG A 49 -3.08 -1.17 -19.30
C ARG A 49 -3.43 0.27 -18.90
N ALA A 50 -4.52 0.53 -18.19
CA ALA A 50 -4.84 1.87 -17.71
C ALA A 50 -4.90 1.90 -16.18
N VAL A 51 -4.02 2.69 -15.58
CA VAL A 51 -3.92 2.98 -14.13
C VAL A 51 -5.09 3.90 -13.73
N SER A 52 -6.32 3.44 -13.87
CA SER A 52 -7.50 4.24 -13.53
C SER A 52 -8.02 3.81 -12.15
N LEU A 53 -7.61 4.54 -11.11
CA LEU A 53 -8.14 4.39 -9.76
C LEU A 53 -9.59 4.87 -9.71
N SER A 54 -10.43 4.15 -8.95
CA SER A 54 -11.75 4.68 -8.56
C SER A 54 -11.57 5.85 -7.58
N VAL A 55 -12.44 6.85 -7.67
CA VAL A 55 -12.44 8.05 -6.83
C VAL A 55 -13.75 8.13 -6.05
N PHE A 56 -13.65 7.99 -4.73
CA PHE A 56 -14.77 7.91 -3.77
C PHE A 56 -14.92 9.22 -3.00
N VAL A 57 -16.02 9.93 -3.23
CA VAL A 57 -16.34 11.16 -2.47
C VAL A 57 -17.39 10.86 -1.43
N PHE A 58 -17.09 11.14 -0.16
CA PHE A 58 -18.10 11.21 0.87
C PHE A 58 -18.77 12.59 0.80
N ALA A 59 -20.09 12.60 0.66
CA ALA A 59 -20.90 13.81 0.60
C ALA A 59 -21.76 13.90 1.87
N VAL A 60 -21.57 14.98 2.63
CA VAL A 60 -22.21 15.20 3.93
C VAL A 60 -23.21 16.35 3.87
N LYS A 61 -23.16 17.21 2.83
CA LYS A 61 -24.03 18.38 2.65
C LYS A 61 -24.76 18.39 1.31
N ASN A 62 -25.94 19.01 1.27
CA ASN A 62 -26.92 18.87 0.17
C ASN A 62 -26.58 19.58 -1.15
N ASP A 63 -25.61 20.49 -1.22
CA ASP A 63 -25.40 21.34 -2.43
C ASP A 63 -23.95 21.47 -2.92
N THR A 64 -22.97 21.15 -2.08
CA THR A 64 -21.53 21.25 -2.41
C THR A 64 -21.13 20.33 -3.56
N TRP A 65 -21.85 19.22 -3.75
CA TRP A 65 -21.66 18.27 -4.85
C TRP A 65 -21.79 18.89 -6.24
N LYS A 66 -22.51 20.02 -6.39
CA LYS A 66 -22.66 20.73 -7.66
C LYS A 66 -21.33 21.26 -8.20
N HIS A 67 -20.33 21.36 -7.32
CA HIS A 67 -18.99 21.88 -7.63
C HIS A 67 -17.90 20.80 -7.69
N TYR A 68 -18.25 19.53 -7.49
CA TYR A 68 -17.28 18.45 -7.60
C TYR A 68 -16.77 18.30 -9.03
N ASP A 69 -15.55 17.80 -9.19
CA ASP A 69 -15.01 17.43 -10.49
C ASP A 69 -15.57 16.07 -10.94
N TRP A 70 -16.73 16.12 -11.57
CA TRP A 70 -17.47 14.94 -12.03
C TRP A 70 -16.78 14.16 -13.15
N ASP A 71 -15.71 14.66 -13.75
CA ASP A 71 -14.91 13.86 -14.69
C ASP A 71 -14.06 12.85 -13.91
N LYS A 72 -13.73 13.14 -12.65
CA LYS A 72 -12.94 12.28 -11.77
C LYS A 72 -13.79 11.35 -10.91
N VAL A 73 -14.91 11.84 -10.38
CA VAL A 73 -15.74 11.09 -9.42
C VAL A 73 -16.28 9.81 -10.06
N THR A 74 -16.07 8.68 -9.37
CA THR A 74 -16.63 7.37 -9.76
C THR A 74 -17.73 6.91 -8.81
N THR A 75 -17.65 7.30 -7.54
CA THR A 75 -18.61 6.91 -6.51
C THR A 75 -18.82 8.05 -5.52
N VAL A 76 -20.07 8.33 -5.18
CA VAL A 76 -20.47 9.19 -4.08
C VAL A 76 -21.07 8.33 -2.97
N VAL A 77 -20.52 8.43 -1.77
CA VAL A 77 -21.10 7.84 -0.56
C VAL A 77 -21.92 8.93 0.11
N MET A 78 -23.24 8.75 0.20
CA MET A 78 -24.11 9.73 0.84
C MET A 78 -24.11 9.55 2.36
N PHE A 79 -23.77 10.61 3.09
CA PHE A 79 -23.68 10.59 4.54
C PHE A 79 -24.66 11.61 5.15
N GLY A 80 -25.76 11.11 5.72
CA GLY A 80 -26.69 11.94 6.49
C GLY A 80 -27.75 12.70 5.68
N PHE A 81 -27.85 12.52 4.35
CA PHE A 81 -28.96 13.06 3.54
C PHE A 81 -29.17 12.28 2.23
N TYR A 82 -30.32 12.51 1.58
CA TYR A 82 -30.61 12.08 0.21
C TYR A 82 -30.97 13.29 -0.65
N SER A 83 -30.43 13.35 -1.87
CA SER A 83 -30.83 14.30 -2.89
C SER A 83 -31.06 13.57 -4.21
N ALA A 84 -32.32 13.58 -4.67
CA ALA A 84 -32.66 13.03 -5.98
C ALA A 84 -31.93 13.75 -7.12
N GLU A 85 -31.72 15.06 -6.97
CA GLU A 85 -30.95 15.88 -7.93
C GLU A 85 -29.50 15.38 -8.03
N LEU A 86 -28.84 15.15 -6.88
CA LEU A 86 -27.49 14.58 -6.82
C LEU A 86 -27.44 13.20 -7.45
N MET A 87 -28.36 12.31 -7.07
CA MET A 87 -28.41 10.94 -7.61
C MET A 87 -28.52 10.95 -9.13
N CYS A 88 -29.50 11.69 -9.67
CA CYS A 88 -29.70 11.81 -11.11
C CYS A 88 -28.50 12.42 -11.82
N TYR A 89 -27.88 13.45 -11.23
CA TYR A 89 -26.70 14.08 -11.81
C TYR A 89 -25.49 13.14 -11.80
N ALA A 90 -25.24 12.42 -10.72
CA ALA A 90 -24.16 11.43 -10.62
C ALA A 90 -24.32 10.34 -11.68
N HIS A 91 -25.52 9.80 -11.84
CA HIS A 91 -25.81 8.76 -12.84
C HIS A 91 -25.67 9.31 -14.26
N SER A 92 -26.05 10.58 -14.52
CA SER A 92 -25.79 11.25 -15.80
C SER A 92 -24.30 11.35 -16.15
N LYS A 93 -23.45 11.30 -15.12
CA LYS A 93 -21.98 11.31 -15.22
C LYS A 93 -21.36 9.92 -15.13
N GLY A 94 -22.18 8.87 -15.06
CA GLY A 94 -21.74 7.48 -14.89
C GLY A 94 -21.05 7.21 -13.56
N ALA A 95 -21.30 8.04 -12.54
CA ALA A 95 -20.80 7.86 -11.19
C ALA A 95 -21.87 7.18 -10.34
N ARG A 96 -21.43 6.26 -9.46
CA ARG A 96 -22.30 5.52 -8.54
C ARG A 96 -22.74 6.40 -7.38
N VAL A 97 -23.92 6.15 -6.83
CA VAL A 97 -24.33 6.70 -5.53
C VAL A 97 -24.70 5.55 -4.60
N VAL A 98 -24.04 5.47 -3.44
CA VAL A 98 -24.27 4.40 -2.46
C VAL A 98 -24.78 4.95 -1.13
N LEU A 99 -25.61 4.15 -0.46
CA LEU A 99 -26.09 4.42 0.89
C LEU A 99 -24.94 4.36 1.89
N LYS A 100 -25.08 5.07 3.02
CA LYS A 100 -24.36 4.73 4.25
C LYS A 100 -25.18 3.68 5.02
N GLY A 101 -24.55 2.59 5.42
CA GLY A 101 -25.10 1.64 6.39
C GLY A 101 -24.33 1.71 7.70
N ASP A 102 -25.01 1.88 8.83
CA ASP A 102 -24.41 1.83 10.15
C ASP A 102 -25.24 1.01 11.15
N VAL A 103 -24.61 0.68 12.28
CA VAL A 103 -25.25 0.03 13.42
C VAL A 103 -24.90 0.86 14.64
N LYS A 104 -25.91 1.20 15.45
CA LYS A 104 -25.70 2.01 16.65
C LYS A 104 -24.94 1.20 17.70
N ALA A 105 -24.24 1.90 18.59
CA ALA A 105 -23.44 1.25 19.64
C ALA A 105 -24.27 0.31 20.53
N GLU A 106 -25.49 0.72 20.87
CA GLU A 106 -26.45 -0.08 21.64
C GLU A 106 -26.92 -1.36 20.91
N ASP A 107 -26.81 -1.41 19.58
CA ASP A 107 -27.29 -2.50 18.75
C ASP A 107 -26.19 -3.49 18.35
N VAL A 108 -24.91 -3.19 18.60
CA VAL A 108 -23.78 -4.10 18.32
C VAL A 108 -23.99 -5.50 18.92
N PRO A 109 -24.46 -5.68 20.17
CA PRO A 109 -24.72 -7.01 20.71
C PRO A 109 -25.78 -7.79 19.92
N ASN A 110 -26.70 -7.09 19.24
CA ASN A 110 -27.76 -7.70 18.43
C ASN A 110 -27.25 -8.26 17.10
N LEU A 111 -26.02 -7.96 16.67
CA LEU A 111 -25.40 -8.57 15.47
C LEU A 111 -25.33 -10.09 15.56
N THR A 112 -25.33 -10.65 16.77
CA THR A 112 -25.39 -12.11 17.00
C THR A 112 -26.71 -12.74 16.58
N LYS A 113 -27.79 -11.95 16.49
CA LYS A 113 -29.16 -12.40 16.22
C LYS A 113 -29.46 -12.32 14.71
N PRO A 114 -29.72 -13.45 14.02
CA PRO A 114 -30.03 -13.44 12.59
C PRO A 114 -31.21 -12.53 12.23
N LEU A 115 -32.30 -12.53 13.00
CA LEU A 115 -33.46 -11.67 12.74
C LEU A 115 -33.12 -10.18 12.73
N PHE A 116 -32.22 -9.74 13.60
CA PHE A 116 -31.78 -8.33 13.61
C PHE A 116 -31.02 -8.00 12.31
N ARG A 117 -30.16 -8.91 11.85
CA ARG A 117 -29.41 -8.73 10.60
C ARG A 117 -30.33 -8.77 9.39
N ASP A 118 -31.29 -9.69 9.35
CA ASP A 118 -32.30 -9.78 8.30
C ASP A 118 -33.10 -8.48 8.19
N ASP A 119 -33.61 -7.95 9.32
CA ASP A 119 -34.34 -6.69 9.35
C ASP A 119 -33.46 -5.51 8.90
N TRP A 120 -32.20 -5.46 9.34
CA TRP A 120 -31.24 -4.44 8.93
C TRP A 120 -30.99 -4.47 7.41
N VAL A 121 -30.78 -5.67 6.84
CA VAL A 121 -30.55 -5.85 5.40
C VAL A 121 -31.80 -5.46 4.59
N ILE A 122 -32.98 -5.92 5.00
CA ILE A 122 -34.25 -5.63 4.33
C ILE A 122 -34.53 -4.12 4.31
N ASN A 123 -34.32 -3.43 5.43
CA ASN A 123 -34.53 -1.99 5.52
C ASN A 123 -33.59 -1.20 4.59
N ASN A 124 -32.31 -1.60 4.52
CA ASN A 124 -31.33 -0.97 3.63
C ASN A 124 -31.61 -1.26 2.14
N VAL A 125 -32.05 -2.47 1.80
CA VAL A 125 -32.49 -2.83 0.45
C VAL A 125 -33.70 -1.99 0.03
N ALA A 126 -34.71 -1.88 0.89
CA ALA A 126 -35.89 -1.10 0.62
C ALA A 126 -35.54 0.38 0.38
N LEU A 127 -34.59 0.92 1.15
CA LEU A 127 -34.09 2.28 0.97
C LEU A 127 -33.32 2.43 -0.35
N MET A 128 -32.45 1.46 -0.69
CA MET A 128 -31.67 1.46 -1.93
C MET A 128 -32.59 1.51 -3.14
N LEU A 129 -33.61 0.65 -3.18
CA LEU A 129 -34.59 0.60 -4.25
C LEU A 129 -35.42 1.88 -4.32
N LYS A 130 -35.86 2.40 -3.17
CA LYS A 130 -36.65 3.64 -3.09
C LYS A 130 -35.88 4.86 -3.59
N GLN A 131 -34.57 4.90 -3.39
CA GLN A 131 -33.72 6.05 -3.72
C GLN A 131 -32.92 5.86 -5.01
N HIS A 132 -33.11 4.74 -5.73
CA HIS A 132 -32.35 4.37 -6.93
C HIS A 132 -30.83 4.34 -6.70
N MET A 133 -30.39 3.83 -5.55
CA MET A 133 -28.97 3.77 -5.19
C MET A 133 -28.28 2.55 -5.80
N ASP A 134 -26.98 2.66 -6.04
CA ASP A 134 -26.13 1.61 -6.62
C ASP A 134 -25.56 0.65 -5.58
N GLY A 135 -25.95 0.75 -4.30
CA GLY A 135 -25.46 -0.15 -3.26
C GLY A 135 -25.31 0.53 -1.91
N ILE A 136 -24.39 0.03 -1.10
CA ILE A 136 -24.19 0.43 0.30
C ILE A 136 -22.71 0.42 0.71
N ASN A 137 -22.30 1.46 1.43
CA ASN A 137 -21.03 1.56 2.13
C ASN A 137 -21.29 1.39 3.62
N ILE A 138 -20.83 0.28 4.19
CA ILE A 138 -21.05 -0.09 5.58
C ILE A 138 -19.97 0.56 6.45
N ASP A 139 -20.39 1.48 7.30
CA ASP A 139 -19.56 2.29 8.20
C ASP A 139 -19.93 1.99 9.67
N ILE A 140 -19.49 0.83 10.13
CA ILE A 140 -19.65 0.37 11.52
C ILE A 140 -18.30 0.59 12.20
N GLU A 141 -18.21 1.62 13.05
CA GLU A 141 -16.97 2.01 13.74
C GLU A 141 -16.90 1.61 15.21
N GLN A 142 -17.88 0.85 15.70
CA GLN A 142 -18.00 0.51 17.11
C GLN A 142 -16.91 -0.50 17.52
N PRO A 143 -16.27 -0.34 18.69
CA PRO A 143 -15.29 -1.30 19.15
C PRO A 143 -15.97 -2.66 19.41
N ILE A 144 -15.43 -3.72 18.80
CA ILE A 144 -15.87 -5.11 18.98
C ILE A 144 -14.61 -5.92 19.32
N PRO A 145 -14.40 -6.32 20.59
CA PRO A 145 -13.26 -7.10 21.00
C PRO A 145 -13.14 -8.43 20.25
N ALA A 146 -11.93 -8.97 20.12
CA ALA A 146 -11.68 -10.20 19.37
C ALA A 146 -12.47 -11.42 19.90
N THR A 147 -12.80 -11.40 21.20
CA THR A 147 -13.55 -12.46 21.90
C THR A 147 -15.06 -12.24 21.87
N ASP A 148 -15.55 -11.11 21.36
CA ASP A 148 -16.97 -10.79 21.35
C ASP A 148 -17.68 -11.54 20.21
N PRO A 149 -18.74 -12.31 20.47
CA PRO A 149 -19.50 -13.00 19.42
C PRO A 149 -20.09 -12.06 18.35
N ALA A 150 -20.28 -10.78 18.66
CA ALA A 150 -20.69 -9.77 17.68
C ALA A 150 -19.69 -9.62 16.52
N ARG A 151 -18.43 -10.04 16.69
CA ARG A 151 -17.40 -10.09 15.63
C ARG A 151 -17.80 -11.02 14.48
N ASP A 152 -18.29 -12.20 14.82
CA ASP A 152 -18.78 -13.17 13.82
C ASP A 152 -20.13 -12.70 13.24
N GLY A 153 -20.97 -12.09 14.07
CA GLY A 153 -22.23 -11.47 13.66
C GLY A 153 -22.04 -10.34 12.65
N LEU A 154 -21.03 -9.49 12.83
CA LEU A 154 -20.65 -8.44 11.87
C LEU A 154 -20.24 -9.04 10.53
N THR A 155 -19.40 -10.08 10.55
CA THR A 155 -18.98 -10.79 9.33
C THR A 155 -20.17 -11.40 8.59
N ALA A 156 -21.10 -12.01 9.34
CA ALA A 156 -22.34 -12.53 8.79
C ALA A 156 -23.21 -11.42 8.19
N LEU A 157 -23.36 -10.27 8.85
CA LEU A 157 -24.11 -9.12 8.34
C LEU A 157 -23.56 -8.66 6.98
N VAL A 158 -22.23 -8.49 6.85
CA VAL A 158 -21.60 -8.06 5.59
C VAL A 158 -21.84 -9.09 4.48
N ASN A 159 -21.72 -10.38 4.80
CA ASN A 159 -21.95 -11.46 3.85
C ASN A 159 -23.41 -11.54 3.38
N GLU A 160 -24.35 -11.47 4.32
CA GLU A 160 -25.80 -11.47 4.05
C GLU A 160 -26.20 -10.23 3.24
N THR A 161 -25.69 -9.06 3.61
CA THR A 161 -25.89 -7.80 2.86
C THR A 161 -25.41 -7.95 1.42
N THR A 162 -24.16 -8.40 1.23
CA THR A 162 -23.59 -8.53 -0.12
C THR A 162 -24.37 -9.52 -0.97
N TRP A 163 -24.73 -10.67 -0.40
CA TRP A 163 -25.53 -11.68 -1.09
C TRP A 163 -26.90 -11.12 -1.55
N VAL A 164 -27.65 -10.46 -0.66
CA VAL A 164 -28.97 -9.92 -1.00
C VAL A 164 -28.86 -8.78 -2.01
N PHE A 165 -27.94 -7.83 -1.83
CA PHE A 165 -27.75 -6.70 -2.73
C PHE A 165 -27.39 -7.18 -4.15
N HIS A 166 -26.45 -8.12 -4.28
CA HIS A 166 -26.06 -8.69 -5.58
C HIS A 166 -27.15 -9.56 -6.21
N ALA A 167 -27.99 -10.23 -5.41
CA ALA A 167 -29.13 -10.99 -5.92
C ALA A 167 -30.21 -10.10 -6.54
N ILE A 168 -30.44 -8.92 -5.96
CA ILE A 168 -31.40 -7.92 -6.47
C ILE A 168 -30.82 -7.18 -7.67
N ASN A 169 -29.55 -6.78 -7.56
CA ASN A 169 -28.83 -6.09 -8.61
C ASN A 169 -27.36 -6.54 -8.58
N ASN A 170 -26.97 -7.35 -9.56
CA ASN A 170 -25.60 -7.86 -9.67
C ASN A 170 -24.54 -6.77 -9.91
N ALA A 171 -24.94 -5.55 -10.26
CA ALA A 171 -24.07 -4.40 -10.40
C ALA A 171 -24.02 -3.53 -9.14
N SER A 172 -24.71 -3.92 -8.07
CA SER A 172 -24.66 -3.19 -6.81
C SER A 172 -23.28 -3.30 -6.16
N GLN A 173 -22.89 -2.22 -5.48
CA GLN A 173 -21.60 -2.08 -4.82
C GLN A 173 -21.79 -2.17 -3.31
N VAL A 174 -21.18 -3.16 -2.68
CA VAL A 174 -21.19 -3.36 -1.23
C VAL A 174 -19.77 -3.23 -0.70
N THR A 175 -19.53 -2.19 0.08
CA THR A 175 -18.20 -1.82 0.61
C THR A 175 -18.23 -1.71 2.12
N PHE A 176 -17.07 -1.81 2.75
CA PHE A 176 -16.95 -1.73 4.20
C PHE A 176 -15.79 -0.82 4.61
N ASP A 177 -16.08 0.12 5.52
CA ASP A 177 -15.09 1.04 6.07
C ASP A 177 -14.31 0.35 7.20
N VAL A 178 -12.99 0.35 7.10
CA VAL A 178 -12.11 -0.26 8.11
C VAL A 178 -11.18 0.80 8.71
N ALA A 179 -10.72 0.53 9.93
CA ALA A 179 -9.70 1.36 10.59
C ALA A 179 -8.44 1.52 9.72
N TRP A 180 -7.56 2.46 10.08
CA TRP A 180 -6.30 2.63 9.34
C TRP A 180 -5.32 1.45 9.52
N SER A 181 -5.54 0.58 10.51
CA SER A 181 -4.81 -0.68 10.74
C SER A 181 -5.78 -1.80 11.14
N PRO A 182 -5.58 -3.03 10.64
CA PRO A 182 -6.40 -4.18 11.01
C PRO A 182 -6.02 -4.78 12.36
N ASP A 183 -4.96 -4.33 13.02
CA ASP A 183 -4.38 -4.94 14.24
C ASP A 183 -5.13 -4.56 15.52
N CYS A 184 -6.45 -4.35 15.43
CA CYS A 184 -7.33 -3.95 16.55
C CYS A 184 -6.80 -2.77 17.38
N ILE A 185 -6.14 -1.83 16.72
CA ILE A 185 -5.47 -0.69 17.34
C ILE A 185 -6.39 0.20 18.19
N ASP A 186 -7.70 0.16 17.94
CA ASP A 186 -8.67 1.06 18.54
C ASP A 186 -9.93 0.32 19.08
N GLY A 187 -9.80 -0.99 19.29
CA GLY A 187 -10.87 -1.86 19.76
C GLY A 187 -11.74 -2.45 18.65
N ARG A 188 -11.57 -2.05 17.38
CA ARG A 188 -12.21 -2.70 16.22
C ARG A 188 -11.45 -3.97 15.82
N CYS A 189 -11.62 -5.05 16.57
CA CYS A 189 -10.95 -6.33 16.30
C CYS A 189 -11.71 -7.17 15.24
N TYR A 190 -12.08 -6.57 14.11
CA TYR A 190 -12.97 -7.24 13.14
C TYR A 190 -12.29 -8.42 12.44
N ASP A 191 -13.07 -9.34 11.88
CA ASP A 191 -12.55 -10.40 11.00
C ASP A 191 -12.33 -9.86 9.59
N ILE A 192 -11.28 -9.04 9.45
CA ILE A 192 -10.96 -8.34 8.20
C ILE A 192 -10.83 -9.30 7.01
N VAL A 193 -10.28 -10.50 7.22
CA VAL A 193 -10.08 -11.48 6.15
C VAL A 193 -11.42 -11.96 5.60
N ASN A 194 -12.37 -12.30 6.48
CA ASN A 194 -13.66 -12.79 6.02
C ASN A 194 -14.58 -11.64 5.56
N ILE A 195 -14.50 -10.46 6.17
CA ILE A 195 -15.19 -9.26 5.68
C ILE A 195 -14.73 -8.91 4.26
N ALA A 196 -13.42 -8.92 3.98
CA ALA A 196 -12.87 -8.65 2.65
C ALA A 196 -13.30 -9.68 1.59
N LYS A 197 -13.51 -10.94 2.00
CA LYS A 197 -14.06 -11.98 1.11
C LYS A 197 -15.56 -11.81 0.85
N SER A 198 -16.26 -11.21 1.80
CA SER A 198 -17.71 -11.06 1.75
C SER A 198 -18.17 -9.84 0.97
N CYS A 199 -17.45 -8.71 1.04
CA CYS A 199 -17.80 -7.48 0.31
C CYS A 199 -16.96 -7.29 -0.96
N ASP A 200 -17.28 -6.28 -1.78
CA ASP A 200 -16.58 -6.02 -3.03
C ASP A 200 -15.15 -5.53 -2.80
N PHE A 201 -14.97 -4.63 -1.83
CA PHE A 201 -13.67 -4.07 -1.41
C PHE A 201 -13.81 -3.27 -0.11
N LEU A 202 -12.68 -3.04 0.55
CA LEU A 202 -12.58 -2.26 1.79
C LEU A 202 -12.18 -0.81 1.50
N PHE A 203 -12.78 0.12 2.24
CA PHE A 203 -12.34 1.50 2.31
C PHE A 203 -11.52 1.70 3.59
N VAL A 204 -10.21 1.91 3.45
CA VAL A 204 -9.32 2.05 4.61
C VAL A 204 -9.29 3.52 5.03
N MET A 205 -9.89 3.83 6.18
CA MET A 205 -9.95 5.19 6.74
C MET A 205 -8.59 5.63 7.28
N SER A 206 -7.66 5.95 6.38
CA SER A 206 -6.26 6.30 6.70
C SER A 206 -6.14 7.76 7.15
N TYR A 207 -6.93 8.14 8.15
CA TYR A 207 -6.98 9.45 8.80
C TYR A 207 -7.38 9.26 10.27
N ASP A 208 -7.32 10.33 11.05
CA ASP A 208 -7.50 10.31 12.51
C ASP A 208 -6.50 9.36 13.18
N GLU A 209 -5.31 9.19 12.60
CA GLU A 209 -4.31 8.23 13.05
C GLU A 209 -3.75 8.58 14.43
N ARG A 210 -3.97 9.83 14.84
CA ARG A 210 -3.61 10.35 16.15
C ARG A 210 -4.64 9.98 17.22
N SER A 211 -5.76 9.36 16.89
CA SER A 211 -6.72 8.87 17.91
C SER A 211 -6.21 7.66 18.71
N GLN A 212 -5.06 7.04 18.34
CA GLN A 212 -4.46 5.85 19.00
C GLN A 212 -2.94 5.97 19.29
N ILE A 213 -2.47 7.08 19.87
CA ILE A 213 -1.03 7.29 20.13
C ILE A 213 -0.58 6.69 21.46
N THR A 214 0.33 5.71 21.41
CA THR A 214 1.04 5.17 22.59
C THR A 214 2.35 5.92 22.92
N GLY A 215 2.77 6.82 22.03
CA GLY A 215 3.99 7.62 22.15
C GLY A 215 3.80 8.96 22.89
N PRO A 216 4.75 9.91 22.74
CA PRO A 216 4.64 11.22 23.40
C PRO A 216 3.43 12.00 22.87
N CYS A 217 2.73 12.70 23.77
CA CYS A 217 1.63 13.60 23.42
C CYS A 217 2.18 14.83 22.69
N VAL A 218 2.32 14.73 21.38
CA VAL A 218 2.74 15.83 20.50
C VAL A 218 1.77 15.98 19.34
N ALA A 219 1.61 17.20 18.83
CA ALA A 219 0.88 17.43 17.59
C ALA A 219 1.62 16.75 16.42
N SER A 220 0.88 16.20 15.47
CA SER A 220 1.43 15.44 14.34
C SER A 220 0.41 15.36 13.21
N ALA A 221 0.85 14.87 12.05
CA ALA A 221 0.01 14.65 10.88
C ALA A 221 -1.23 13.81 11.21
N ASN A 222 -2.38 14.24 10.66
CA ASN A 222 -3.67 13.54 10.79
C ASN A 222 -3.67 12.22 10.01
N SER A 223 -3.20 12.29 8.78
CA SER A 223 -3.03 11.17 7.87
C SER A 223 -1.56 11.17 7.46
N ALA A 224 -0.69 10.62 8.29
CA ALA A 224 0.72 10.61 7.95
C ALA A 224 0.91 9.62 6.80
N LEU A 225 1.40 10.04 5.64
CA LEU A 225 2.05 9.06 4.77
C LEU A 225 3.43 8.85 5.41
N GLU A 226 3.50 7.97 6.41
CA GLU A 226 4.74 7.43 6.97
C GLU A 226 5.49 6.59 5.92
N THR A 227 5.62 7.13 4.73
CA THR A 227 6.86 6.98 4.04
C THR A 227 7.97 7.33 5.02
N THR A 228 8.86 6.41 5.26
CA THR A 228 10.21 6.74 5.68
C THR A 228 10.91 7.56 4.57
N LEU A 229 10.38 8.74 4.21
CA LEU A 229 10.85 9.59 3.12
C LEU A 229 11.11 10.99 3.63
N GLY A 230 11.96 11.12 4.63
CA GLY A 230 12.69 12.37 4.86
C GLY A 230 13.73 12.22 5.93
N ASP A 231 13.34 11.43 6.90
CA ASP A 231 14.24 10.39 7.29
C ASP A 231 14.58 9.51 6.11
N LYS A 232 15.88 9.50 5.82
CA LYS A 232 16.40 8.49 4.92
C LYS A 232 15.84 7.14 5.37
N PRO A 233 15.44 6.24 4.47
CA PRO A 233 14.56 5.09 4.77
C PRO A 233 15.14 3.97 5.67
N TRP A 234 16.17 4.32 6.41
CA TRP A 234 16.85 3.62 7.46
C TRP A 234 16.80 4.32 8.82
N ILE A 235 16.28 5.53 8.93
CA ILE A 235 16.14 6.20 10.22
C ILE A 235 14.89 5.65 10.90
N THR A 236 15.11 4.71 11.82
CA THR A 236 14.05 4.00 12.55
C THR A 236 13.54 4.81 13.75
N PRO A 237 12.33 4.54 14.29
CA PRO A 237 11.82 5.17 15.51
C PRO A 237 12.79 5.09 16.71
N ALA A 238 13.53 3.98 16.84
CA ALA A 238 14.57 3.82 17.86
C ALA A 238 15.74 4.80 17.66
N ILE A 239 16.15 5.02 16.41
CA ILE A 239 17.19 6.00 16.09
C ILE A 239 16.68 7.43 16.37
N LYS A 240 15.42 7.73 16.05
CA LYS A 240 14.81 9.03 16.39
C LYS A 240 14.76 9.27 17.89
N ASP A 241 14.44 8.24 18.68
CA ASP A 241 14.44 8.32 20.14
C ASP A 241 15.83 8.60 20.72
N MET A 242 16.85 7.95 20.16
CA MET A 242 18.25 8.20 20.50
C MET A 242 18.71 9.61 20.10
N ILE A 243 18.25 10.14 18.96
CA ILE A 243 18.51 11.52 18.53
C ILE A 243 17.91 12.52 19.53
N ARG A 244 16.67 12.29 19.98
CA ARG A 244 16.00 13.13 21.00
C ARG A 244 16.74 13.11 22.34
N LYS A 245 17.08 11.92 22.86
CA LYS A 245 17.84 11.75 24.10
C LYS A 245 19.20 12.44 24.04
N ARG A 246 19.90 12.33 22.91
CA ARG A 246 21.15 13.07 22.65
C ARG A 246 20.93 14.58 22.71
N GLN A 247 19.89 15.10 22.06
CA GLN A 247 19.62 16.53 21.98
C GLN A 247 19.25 17.11 23.36
N GLN A 248 18.53 16.35 24.20
CA GLN A 248 18.27 16.73 25.60
C GLN A 248 19.57 16.83 26.42
N ALA A 249 20.45 15.82 26.35
CA ALA A 249 21.74 15.85 27.05
C ALA A 249 22.64 17.04 26.64
N PHE A 250 22.57 17.46 25.37
CA PHE A 250 23.27 18.66 24.88
C PHE A 250 22.76 19.94 25.57
N HIS A 251 21.44 20.11 25.66
CA HIS A 251 20.82 21.29 26.24
C HIS A 251 20.97 21.35 27.77
N SER A 252 20.99 20.21 28.43
CA SER A 252 21.24 20.08 29.88
C SER A 252 22.72 20.21 30.28
N ARG A 253 23.62 20.53 29.34
CA ARG A 253 25.08 20.67 29.54
C ARG A 253 25.76 19.44 30.17
N THR A 254 25.23 18.24 29.95
CA THR A 254 25.82 16.98 30.45
C THR A 254 26.76 16.35 29.42
N GLU A 255 28.01 16.80 29.43
CA GLU A 255 28.96 16.57 28.32
C GLU A 255 29.27 15.08 28.06
N ASP A 256 29.48 14.28 29.10
CA ASP A 256 29.81 12.85 28.94
C ASP A 256 28.62 12.01 28.44
N VAL A 257 27.41 12.36 28.88
CA VAL A 257 26.18 11.71 28.43
C VAL A 257 25.91 12.06 26.96
N TRP A 258 26.09 13.32 26.58
CA TRP A 258 25.97 13.75 25.19
C TRP A 258 26.99 13.07 24.26
N LYS A 259 28.28 13.00 24.65
CA LYS A 259 29.32 12.33 23.84
C LYS A 259 28.97 10.86 23.58
N ARG A 260 28.50 10.14 24.60
CA ARG A 260 28.06 8.74 24.47
C ARG A 260 26.85 8.59 23.55
N LEU A 261 25.83 9.44 23.70
CA LEU A 261 24.62 9.39 22.89
C LEU A 261 24.86 9.83 21.44
N ARG A 262 25.75 10.81 21.20
CA ARG A 262 26.17 11.24 19.85
C ARG A 262 26.82 10.10 19.09
N ASN A 263 27.77 9.40 19.72
CA ASN A 263 28.48 8.29 19.09
C ASN A 263 27.56 7.10 18.82
N LYS A 264 26.53 6.90 19.65
CA LYS A 264 25.53 5.86 19.48
C LYS A 264 24.59 6.15 18.30
N VAL A 265 24.02 7.36 18.24
CA VAL A 265 23.18 7.81 17.11
C VAL A 265 23.88 7.70 15.75
N ILE A 266 25.15 8.12 15.66
CA ILE A 266 25.92 8.04 14.40
C ILE A 266 26.09 6.59 13.94
N ARG A 267 26.32 5.66 14.89
CA ARG A 267 26.50 4.24 14.63
C ARG A 267 25.21 3.62 14.09
N ASP A 268 24.10 3.91 14.73
CA ASP A 268 22.81 3.31 14.43
C ASP A 268 22.26 3.79 13.07
N ILE A 269 22.44 5.08 12.73
CA ILE A 269 22.11 5.65 11.40
C ILE A 269 22.91 4.97 10.27
N LYS A 270 24.20 4.72 10.49
CA LYS A 270 25.09 4.13 9.47
C LYS A 270 24.74 2.67 9.20
N LEU A 271 24.38 1.92 10.24
CA LEU A 271 23.96 0.52 10.14
C LEU A 271 22.64 0.39 9.39
N ALA A 272 21.66 1.20 9.74
CA ALA A 272 20.38 1.11 9.09
C ALA A 272 20.47 1.55 7.60
N LYS A 273 21.31 2.55 7.26
CA LYS A 273 21.50 3.04 5.87
C LYS A 273 21.91 1.95 4.90
N LYS A 274 22.81 1.08 5.36
CA LYS A 274 23.32 -0.02 4.57
C LYS A 274 22.23 -1.07 4.30
N LYS A 275 21.33 -1.28 5.27
CA LYS A 275 20.23 -2.24 5.18
C LYS A 275 19.20 -1.82 4.11
N HIS A 276 18.76 -0.58 4.13
CA HIS A 276 17.70 -0.12 3.23
C HIS A 276 18.01 -0.21 1.70
N TYR A 277 19.22 0.14 1.25
CA TYR A 277 19.52 0.16 -0.20
C TYR A 277 19.60 -1.24 -0.83
N VAL A 278 19.84 -2.27 -0.02
CA VAL A 278 19.84 -3.67 -0.48
C VAL A 278 18.41 -4.10 -0.80
N ASP A 279 17.44 -3.68 0.01
CA ASP A 279 16.02 -4.06 -0.12
C ASP A 279 15.33 -3.39 -1.32
N LYS A 280 15.64 -2.12 -1.62
CA LYS A 280 15.03 -1.34 -2.73
C LYS A 280 15.38 -1.85 -4.15
N ILE A 281 16.53 -2.51 -4.32
CA ILE A 281 17.01 -3.04 -5.61
C ILE A 281 16.39 -4.42 -5.92
N GLN A 282 15.88 -5.12 -4.91
CA GLN A 282 15.18 -6.40 -5.09
C GLN A 282 13.73 -6.21 -5.60
N GLN A 283 13.04 -5.10 -5.29
CA GLN A 283 11.66 -4.82 -5.72
C GLN A 283 11.50 -4.39 -7.20
N LEU A 284 12.48 -3.71 -7.81
CA LEU A 284 12.40 -3.19 -9.19
C LEU A 284 12.56 -4.26 -10.30
N LYS A 285 12.70 -5.54 -9.93
CA LYS A 285 12.87 -6.68 -10.84
C LYS A 285 11.55 -7.40 -11.18
N VAL A 286 10.41 -6.94 -10.64
CA VAL A 286 9.13 -7.66 -10.68
C VAL A 286 8.15 -7.10 -11.74
N GLU A 287 8.16 -5.81 -12.05
CA GLU A 287 7.53 -5.26 -13.26
C GLU A 287 8.52 -5.37 -14.42
N ASN A 288 8.10 -5.59 -15.68
CA ASN A 288 8.98 -6.16 -16.72
C ASN A 288 9.63 -5.11 -17.67
N PRO A 289 10.79 -4.52 -17.32
CA PRO A 289 11.53 -3.54 -18.13
C PRO A 289 12.19 -4.15 -19.36
N ALA A 290 12.27 -5.48 -19.47
CA ALA A 290 12.92 -6.14 -20.61
C ALA A 290 12.08 -6.03 -21.89
N THR A 291 10.75 -6.09 -21.79
CA THR A 291 9.83 -5.91 -22.93
C THR A 291 9.86 -4.47 -23.42
N TRP A 292 9.79 -3.50 -22.50
CA TRP A 292 9.89 -2.07 -22.80
C TRP A 292 11.22 -1.71 -23.48
N TYR A 293 12.34 -2.18 -22.94
CA TYR A 293 13.67 -1.92 -23.49
C TYR A 293 13.89 -2.61 -24.85
N LYS A 294 13.14 -3.66 -25.15
CA LYS A 294 13.14 -4.36 -26.44
C LYS A 294 12.32 -3.60 -27.48
N GLU A 295 11.10 -3.17 -27.16
CA GLU A 295 10.22 -2.37 -28.03
C GLU A 295 10.86 -1.02 -28.40
N LEU A 296 11.47 -0.33 -27.42
CA LEU A 296 12.19 0.93 -27.65
C LEU A 296 13.34 0.79 -28.65
N LYS A 297 14.12 -0.28 -28.55
CA LYS A 297 15.24 -0.54 -29.48
C LYS A 297 14.75 -0.80 -30.91
N THR A 298 13.61 -1.48 -31.05
CA THR A 298 12.98 -1.75 -32.34
C THR A 298 12.42 -0.47 -32.97
N MET A 299 11.71 0.36 -32.19
CA MET A 299 11.10 1.60 -32.71
C MET A 299 12.12 2.68 -33.06
N CYS A 300 13.23 2.77 -32.32
CA CYS A 300 14.29 3.73 -32.61
C CYS A 300 15.25 3.26 -33.72
N ASN A 301 14.97 2.12 -34.38
CA ASN A 301 15.79 1.52 -35.41
C ASN A 301 17.29 1.45 -35.04
N ILE A 302 17.56 1.22 -33.75
CA ILE A 302 18.93 1.17 -33.22
C ILE A 302 19.53 -0.16 -33.64
N VAL A 303 20.13 -0.17 -34.83
CA VAL A 303 21.00 -1.26 -35.25
C VAL A 303 22.20 -1.24 -34.32
N LYS A 304 22.40 -2.32 -33.54
CA LYS A 304 23.61 -2.46 -32.72
C LYS A 304 24.81 -2.40 -33.66
N PRO A 305 25.69 -1.38 -33.55
CA PRO A 305 26.96 -1.44 -34.25
C PRO A 305 27.72 -2.69 -33.77
N PRO A 306 28.55 -3.31 -34.63
CA PRO A 306 29.44 -4.38 -34.20
C PRO A 306 30.23 -3.91 -32.99
N CYS A 307 30.11 -4.68 -31.91
CA CYS A 307 30.70 -4.34 -30.63
C CYS A 307 32.18 -4.72 -30.65
N VAL A 308 33.02 -3.83 -31.13
CA VAL A 308 34.47 -3.95 -30.98
C VAL A 308 34.85 -3.35 -29.62
N ILE A 309 35.43 -4.16 -28.74
CA ILE A 309 35.96 -3.69 -27.46
C ILE A 309 37.37 -3.18 -27.73
N HIS A 310 37.59 -1.88 -27.53
CA HIS A 310 38.92 -1.31 -27.62
C HIS A 310 39.67 -1.54 -26.31
N VAL A 311 40.77 -2.29 -26.42
CA VAL A 311 41.75 -2.46 -25.36
C VAL A 311 42.98 -1.61 -25.72
N PRO A 312 43.36 -0.62 -24.89
CA PRO A 312 44.57 0.16 -25.14
C PRO A 312 45.80 -0.75 -25.26
N ASP A 313 46.69 -0.41 -26.20
CA ASP A 313 48.01 -1.04 -26.37
C ASP A 313 47.99 -2.56 -26.68
N VAL A 314 46.87 -3.09 -27.17
CA VAL A 314 46.74 -4.48 -27.63
C VAL A 314 46.25 -4.49 -29.07
N ASP A 315 46.89 -5.32 -29.91
CA ASP A 315 46.47 -5.51 -31.30
C ASP A 315 45.02 -6.07 -31.34
N PRO A 316 44.05 -5.36 -31.95
CA PRO A 316 42.67 -5.81 -32.01
C PRO A 316 42.47 -7.11 -32.80
N THR A 317 43.44 -7.53 -33.62
CA THR A 317 43.40 -8.79 -34.37
C THR A 317 43.88 -10.00 -33.54
N ASP A 318 44.61 -9.77 -32.44
CA ASP A 318 44.97 -10.81 -31.48
C ASP A 318 43.86 -10.98 -30.44
N HIS A 319 42.86 -11.77 -30.80
CA HIS A 319 41.70 -12.04 -29.95
C HIS A 319 42.07 -12.65 -28.59
N LYS A 320 43.19 -13.37 -28.50
CA LYS A 320 43.66 -13.96 -27.24
C LYS A 320 44.24 -12.88 -26.33
N ALA A 321 45.13 -12.04 -26.85
CA ALA A 321 45.70 -10.93 -26.09
C ALA A 321 44.61 -9.95 -25.60
N VAL A 322 43.60 -9.68 -26.42
CA VAL A 322 42.44 -8.86 -26.04
C VAL A 322 41.66 -9.50 -24.89
N ALA A 323 41.36 -10.81 -24.98
CA ALA A 323 40.65 -11.54 -23.94
C ALA A 323 41.43 -11.59 -22.62
N ASP A 324 42.74 -11.84 -22.68
CA ASP A 324 43.62 -11.89 -21.51
C ASP A 324 43.73 -10.51 -20.83
N ALA A 325 43.81 -9.43 -21.61
CA ALA A 325 43.83 -8.06 -21.09
C ALA A 325 42.51 -7.70 -20.38
N ILE A 326 41.36 -8.04 -20.98
CA ILE A 326 40.03 -7.85 -20.36
C ILE A 326 39.94 -8.67 -19.07
N ASN A 327 40.37 -9.93 -19.09
CA ASN A 327 40.34 -10.81 -17.92
C ASN A 327 41.21 -10.25 -16.79
N LYS A 328 42.44 -9.81 -17.09
CA LYS A 328 43.35 -9.19 -16.13
C LYS A 328 42.75 -7.93 -15.50
N HIS A 329 42.13 -7.07 -16.31
CA HIS A 329 41.46 -5.87 -15.82
C HIS A 329 40.30 -6.22 -14.88
N LEU A 330 39.38 -7.10 -15.30
CA LEU A 330 38.22 -7.48 -14.48
C LEU A 330 38.63 -8.21 -13.19
N ALA A 331 39.62 -9.09 -13.26
CA ALA A 331 40.18 -9.77 -12.10
C ALA A 331 40.79 -8.77 -11.09
N SER A 332 41.47 -7.73 -11.57
CA SER A 332 42.05 -6.69 -10.70
C SER A 332 40.98 -5.94 -9.90
N ILE A 333 39.80 -5.71 -10.50
CA ILE A 333 38.66 -5.08 -9.81
C ILE A 333 38.18 -5.98 -8.67
N SER A 334 38.06 -7.30 -8.93
CA SER A 334 37.63 -8.26 -7.91
C SER A 334 38.65 -8.39 -6.77
N GLN A 335 39.95 -8.30 -7.06
CA GLN A 335 41.03 -8.36 -6.08
C GLN A 335 41.09 -7.14 -5.15
N GLN A 336 40.46 -6.01 -5.52
CA GLN A 336 40.32 -4.85 -4.62
C GLN A 336 39.37 -5.11 -3.44
N SER A 337 38.55 -6.16 -3.51
CA SER A 337 37.67 -6.55 -2.40
C SER A 337 38.46 -7.40 -1.39
N PRO A 338 38.52 -6.99 -0.11
CA PRO A 338 39.18 -7.82 0.91
C PRO A 338 38.45 -9.17 1.04
N PRO A 339 39.17 -10.28 1.26
CA PRO A 339 38.56 -11.57 1.57
C PRO A 339 37.57 -11.42 2.73
N VAL A 340 36.42 -12.08 2.65
CA VAL A 340 35.43 -12.06 3.73
C VAL A 340 36.06 -12.71 4.95
N CYS A 341 36.26 -11.93 6.01
CA CYS A 341 36.77 -12.41 7.28
C CYS A 341 35.68 -13.22 7.98
N THR A 342 35.69 -14.55 7.80
CA THR A 342 34.67 -15.46 8.34
C THR A 342 34.62 -15.46 9.86
N SER A 343 35.73 -15.12 10.53
CA SER A 343 35.80 -14.94 11.99
C SER A 343 35.13 -13.65 12.51
N GLN A 344 34.81 -12.70 11.62
CA GLN A 344 34.09 -11.45 11.97
C GLN A 344 32.62 -11.47 11.56
N LEU A 345 32.16 -12.55 10.93
CA LEU A 345 30.73 -12.75 10.68
C LEU A 345 30.06 -13.12 12.01
N PRO A 346 28.94 -12.46 12.40
CA PRO A 346 28.17 -12.86 13.57
C PRO A 346 27.41 -14.14 13.25
N ALA A 347 28.13 -15.25 13.09
CA ALA A 347 27.55 -16.57 13.04
C ALA A 347 27.44 -17.04 14.49
N TYR A 348 26.21 -17.11 15.02
CA TYR A 348 25.94 -17.91 16.21
C TYR A 348 26.15 -19.36 15.81
N LEU A 349 27.39 -19.82 15.89
CA LEU A 349 27.74 -21.22 15.77
C LEU A 349 27.80 -21.81 17.18
N PRO A 350 27.16 -22.97 17.41
CA PRO A 350 26.33 -23.70 16.45
C PRO A 350 24.95 -23.03 16.23
N ALA A 351 24.42 -23.15 15.00
CA ALA A 351 23.07 -22.70 14.69
C ALA A 351 22.03 -23.48 15.54
N PRO A 352 20.98 -22.83 16.05
CA PRO A 352 20.00 -23.47 16.95
C PRO A 352 19.17 -24.57 16.28
N SER A 353 19.10 -24.55 14.94
CA SER A 353 18.48 -25.59 14.13
C SER A 353 19.35 -25.89 12.92
N PRO A 354 19.31 -27.13 12.40
CA PRO A 354 19.96 -27.44 11.14
C PRO A 354 19.34 -26.63 9.98
N PRO A 355 20.05 -26.47 8.85
CA PRO A 355 19.47 -25.91 7.63
C PRO A 355 18.19 -26.66 7.23
N PRO A 356 17.20 -25.98 6.63
CA PRO A 356 16.00 -26.65 6.15
C PRO A 356 16.36 -27.74 5.14
N GLN A 357 15.69 -28.89 5.25
CA GLN A 357 15.90 -30.01 4.35
C GLN A 357 15.02 -29.85 3.10
N ILE A 358 15.65 -29.91 1.94
CA ILE A 358 14.97 -29.87 0.65
C ILE A 358 14.44 -31.25 0.32
N GLN A 359 13.24 -31.31 -0.23
CA GLN A 359 12.63 -32.55 -0.68
C GLN A 359 12.74 -32.70 -2.20
N PRO A 360 12.80 -33.93 -2.74
CA PRO A 360 12.94 -34.14 -4.18
C PRO A 360 11.88 -33.45 -5.04
N TRP A 361 10.63 -33.34 -4.56
CA TRP A 361 9.58 -32.63 -5.28
C TRP A 361 9.79 -31.11 -5.34
N ASP A 362 10.42 -30.51 -4.32
CA ASP A 362 10.77 -29.10 -4.33
C ASP A 362 11.86 -28.83 -5.36
N MET A 363 12.87 -29.70 -5.41
CA MET A 363 13.92 -29.65 -6.43
C MET A 363 13.35 -29.84 -7.84
N TYR A 364 12.47 -30.82 -8.04
CA TYR A 364 11.77 -31.03 -9.30
C TYR A 364 11.01 -29.78 -9.76
N ALA A 365 10.27 -29.13 -8.86
CA ALA A 365 9.52 -27.92 -9.17
C ALA A 365 10.44 -26.77 -9.64
N GLU A 366 11.62 -26.62 -9.03
CA GLU A 366 12.60 -25.62 -9.45
C GLU A 366 13.25 -25.98 -10.80
N LEU A 367 13.62 -27.24 -11.01
CA LEU A 367 14.14 -27.74 -12.29
C LEU A 367 13.14 -27.52 -13.45
N ARG A 368 11.84 -27.73 -13.19
CA ARG A 368 10.76 -27.49 -14.17
C ARG A 368 10.57 -26.02 -14.54
N ARG A 369 11.03 -25.09 -13.70
CA ARG A 369 10.94 -23.63 -13.91
C ARG A 369 12.15 -23.05 -14.64
N VAL A 370 13.19 -23.84 -14.89
CA VAL A 370 14.40 -23.40 -15.60
C VAL A 370 14.04 -22.87 -17.00
N LYS A 371 14.51 -21.65 -17.30
CA LYS A 371 14.26 -20.99 -18.59
C LYS A 371 15.16 -21.59 -19.68
N VAL A 372 14.57 -22.36 -20.58
CA VAL A 372 15.28 -23.13 -21.62
C VAL A 372 16.08 -22.29 -22.62
N GLY A 373 15.70 -21.02 -22.83
CA GLY A 373 16.38 -20.10 -23.75
C GLY A 373 17.56 -19.33 -23.14
N LYS A 374 18.10 -19.77 -22.00
CA LYS A 374 19.27 -19.13 -21.34
C LYS A 374 20.56 -19.85 -21.71
N ALA A 375 21.69 -19.17 -21.52
CA ALA A 375 23.01 -19.76 -21.70
C ALA A 375 23.35 -20.72 -20.55
N GLY A 376 24.10 -21.78 -20.86
CA GLY A 376 24.69 -22.69 -19.88
C GLY A 376 25.78 -22.02 -19.05
N GLY A 377 26.17 -22.68 -17.96
CA GLY A 377 27.30 -22.26 -17.13
C GLY A 377 28.63 -22.81 -17.64
N PRO A 378 29.69 -22.76 -16.81
CA PRO A 378 31.00 -23.33 -17.12
C PRO A 378 30.97 -24.86 -17.35
N ASP A 379 29.95 -25.52 -16.82
CA ASP A 379 29.69 -26.95 -16.95
C ASP A 379 29.22 -27.39 -18.35
N GLY A 380 28.91 -26.44 -19.24
CA GLY A 380 28.43 -26.72 -20.60
C GLY A 380 27.02 -27.31 -20.66
N ILE A 381 26.30 -27.39 -19.53
CA ILE A 381 24.98 -28.03 -19.47
C ILE A 381 23.92 -27.05 -19.99
N ALA A 382 23.18 -27.47 -21.01
CA ALA A 382 22.10 -26.66 -21.58
C ALA A 382 20.86 -26.63 -20.65
N PRO A 383 20.26 -25.46 -20.36
CA PRO A 383 19.05 -25.36 -19.53
C PRO A 383 17.85 -26.20 -20.02
N ARG A 384 17.80 -26.46 -21.33
CA ARG A 384 16.80 -27.36 -21.93
C ARG A 384 16.94 -28.79 -21.41
N LEU A 385 18.16 -29.32 -21.29
CA LEU A 385 18.40 -30.67 -20.79
C LEU A 385 18.00 -30.77 -19.31
N VAL A 386 18.35 -29.76 -18.51
CA VAL A 386 17.98 -29.69 -17.09
C VAL A 386 16.45 -29.77 -16.91
N ARG A 387 15.69 -29.04 -17.72
CA ARG A 387 14.22 -29.05 -17.65
C ARG A 387 13.59 -30.35 -18.19
N MET A 388 14.22 -30.97 -19.18
CA MET A 388 13.77 -32.22 -19.79
C MET A 388 13.94 -33.39 -18.82
N PHE A 389 15.11 -33.49 -18.18
CA PHE A 389 15.44 -34.55 -17.23
C PHE A 389 15.17 -34.14 -15.78
N ALA A 390 14.19 -33.25 -15.56
CA ALA A 390 13.94 -32.68 -14.23
C ALA A 390 13.55 -33.74 -13.20
N CYS A 391 12.89 -34.82 -13.63
CA CYS A 391 12.46 -35.91 -12.75
C CYS A 391 13.67 -36.70 -12.24
N GLU A 392 14.53 -37.11 -13.17
CA GLU A 392 15.71 -37.94 -12.95
C GLU A 392 16.81 -37.18 -12.18
N LEU A 393 16.88 -35.85 -12.37
CA LEU A 393 17.85 -34.99 -11.70
C LEU A 393 17.41 -34.56 -10.29
N ALA A 394 16.11 -34.65 -9.96
CA ALA A 394 15.57 -34.08 -8.73
C ALA A 394 16.16 -34.70 -7.46
N GLU A 395 16.19 -36.03 -7.40
CA GLU A 395 16.70 -36.78 -6.25
C GLU A 395 18.22 -36.58 -6.04
N PRO A 396 19.10 -36.83 -7.02
CA PRO A 396 20.54 -36.66 -6.81
C PRO A 396 20.94 -35.22 -6.50
N LEU A 397 20.27 -34.22 -7.09
CA LEU A 397 20.55 -32.81 -6.77
C LEU A 397 20.06 -32.42 -5.38
N THR A 398 18.97 -33.03 -4.91
CA THR A 398 18.49 -32.83 -3.54
C THR A 398 19.51 -33.34 -2.54
N ASP A 399 20.07 -34.52 -2.76
CA ASP A 399 21.10 -35.11 -1.90
C ASP A 399 22.37 -34.28 -1.87
N ILE A 400 22.86 -33.84 -3.04
CA ILE A 400 24.04 -32.97 -3.15
C ILE A 400 23.81 -31.67 -2.38
N LEU A 401 22.65 -31.04 -2.53
CA LEU A 401 22.37 -29.75 -1.92
C LEU A 401 22.16 -29.86 -0.40
N ASN A 402 21.41 -30.85 0.06
CA ASN A 402 21.24 -31.10 1.50
C ASN A 402 22.59 -31.44 2.17
N THR A 403 23.45 -32.20 1.49
CA THR A 403 24.81 -32.51 1.98
C THR A 403 25.66 -31.24 2.05
N SER A 404 25.65 -30.44 0.99
CA SER A 404 26.37 -29.16 0.94
C SER A 404 25.93 -28.21 2.06
N LEU A 405 24.63 -28.12 2.33
CA LEU A 405 24.08 -27.31 3.43
C LEU A 405 24.48 -27.84 4.79
N LYS A 406 24.43 -29.17 4.98
CA LYS A 406 24.81 -29.84 6.24
C LYS A 406 26.29 -29.65 6.56
N GLU A 407 27.17 -29.76 5.56
CA GLU A 407 28.62 -29.66 5.72
C GLU A 407 29.12 -28.21 5.66
N GLY A 408 28.30 -27.28 5.16
CA GLY A 408 28.70 -25.89 4.93
C GLY A 408 29.73 -25.74 3.79
N VAL A 409 29.83 -26.74 2.90
CA VAL A 409 30.79 -26.78 1.80
C VAL A 409 30.04 -26.77 0.48
N VAL A 410 30.22 -25.71 -0.30
CA VAL A 410 29.67 -25.60 -1.66
C VAL A 410 30.56 -26.36 -2.65
N PRO A 411 29.99 -27.16 -3.58
CA PRO A 411 30.73 -27.82 -4.64
C PRO A 411 31.63 -26.85 -5.42
N THR A 412 32.87 -27.24 -5.70
CA THR A 412 33.85 -26.38 -6.39
C THR A 412 33.35 -25.92 -7.75
N GLN A 413 32.70 -26.81 -8.51
CA GLN A 413 32.12 -26.51 -9.83
C GLN A 413 31.05 -25.41 -9.76
N TRP A 414 30.40 -25.21 -8.61
CA TRP A 414 29.37 -24.18 -8.42
C TRP A 414 29.98 -22.81 -8.05
N LYS A 415 31.27 -22.77 -7.72
CA LYS A 415 32.02 -21.54 -7.41
C LYS A 415 32.62 -20.89 -8.66
N GLU A 416 32.58 -21.59 -9.79
CA GLU A 416 33.13 -21.13 -11.06
C GLU A 416 32.09 -20.36 -11.89
N ALA A 417 32.57 -19.43 -12.72
CA ALA A 417 31.74 -18.68 -13.64
C ALA A 417 32.49 -18.34 -14.93
N VAL A 418 31.78 -18.37 -16.06
CA VAL A 418 32.27 -17.78 -17.31
C VAL A 418 31.89 -16.30 -17.30
N VAL A 419 32.88 -15.42 -17.31
CA VAL A 419 32.66 -13.97 -17.29
C VAL A 419 32.49 -13.47 -18.72
N ALA A 420 31.26 -13.05 -19.05
CA ALA A 420 30.96 -12.41 -20.32
C ALA A 420 31.04 -10.88 -20.18
N PRO A 421 32.03 -10.20 -20.80
CA PRO A 421 32.13 -8.75 -20.77
C PRO A 421 31.04 -8.12 -21.64
N ILE A 422 30.16 -7.31 -21.05
CA ILE A 422 29.12 -6.58 -21.78
C ILE A 422 29.38 -5.06 -21.66
N PRO A 423 29.52 -4.31 -22.76
CA PRO A 423 29.69 -2.87 -22.69
C PRO A 423 28.51 -2.17 -22.01
N LYS A 424 28.82 -1.19 -21.16
CA LYS A 424 27.83 -0.26 -20.59
C LYS A 424 27.38 0.77 -21.63
N GLU A 425 28.31 1.20 -22.48
CA GLU A 425 28.15 2.21 -23.52
C GLU A 425 28.94 1.83 -24.79
N LEU A 426 28.64 2.50 -25.90
CA LEU A 426 29.35 2.38 -27.17
C LEU A 426 29.93 3.75 -27.54
N PRO A 427 31.18 3.83 -28.04
CA PRO A 427 32.13 2.72 -28.28
C PRO A 427 32.65 2.11 -26.97
N ALA A 428 32.94 0.80 -27.00
CA ALA A 428 33.27 0.05 -25.80
C ALA A 428 34.75 0.19 -25.44
N VAL A 429 35.03 0.67 -24.23
CA VAL A 429 36.38 0.67 -23.61
C VAL A 429 36.41 -0.24 -22.39
N ILE A 430 37.60 -0.75 -22.06
CA ILE A 430 37.80 -1.78 -21.02
C ILE A 430 37.20 -1.43 -19.64
N ASP A 431 37.31 -0.16 -19.20
CA ASP A 431 36.78 0.32 -17.90
C ASP A 431 35.24 0.39 -17.84
N LYS A 432 34.59 0.35 -19.00
CA LYS A 432 33.15 0.51 -19.15
C LYS A 432 32.46 -0.82 -19.44
N LEU A 433 33.11 -1.93 -19.17
CA LEU A 433 32.53 -3.27 -19.26
C LEU A 433 31.75 -3.65 -18.00
N ARG A 434 30.69 -4.44 -18.16
CA ARG A 434 29.99 -5.16 -17.10
C ARG A 434 30.49 -6.61 -17.10
N PRO A 435 31.05 -7.13 -16.00
CA PRO A 435 31.39 -8.55 -15.89
C PRO A 435 30.12 -9.35 -15.59
N ILE A 436 29.47 -9.92 -16.62
CA ILE A 436 28.29 -10.77 -16.42
C ILE A 436 28.76 -12.20 -16.18
N SER A 437 28.66 -12.67 -14.93
CA SER A 437 29.02 -14.03 -14.54
C SER A 437 27.94 -15.03 -14.94
N LEU A 438 28.26 -15.93 -15.85
CA LEU A 438 27.47 -17.12 -16.15
C LEU A 438 27.89 -18.23 -15.20
N THR A 439 27.13 -18.42 -14.12
CA THR A 439 27.33 -19.52 -13.15
C THR A 439 26.53 -20.77 -13.54
N ALA A 440 26.94 -21.93 -12.99
CA ALA A 440 26.26 -23.21 -13.16
C ALA A 440 24.76 -23.14 -12.79
N ILE A 441 23.92 -23.85 -13.53
CA ILE A 441 22.46 -23.79 -13.36
C ILE A 441 22.07 -24.30 -11.97
N PHE A 442 22.72 -25.36 -11.50
CA PHE A 442 22.47 -25.96 -10.20
C PHE A 442 22.88 -25.05 -9.04
N ALA A 443 23.95 -24.25 -9.21
CA ALA A 443 24.34 -23.22 -8.25
C ALA A 443 23.23 -22.17 -8.06
N LYS A 444 22.61 -21.71 -9.15
CA LYS A 444 21.50 -20.75 -9.09
C LYS A 444 20.26 -21.32 -8.42
N ILE A 445 19.98 -22.61 -8.62
CA ILE A 445 18.86 -23.28 -7.96
C ILE A 445 19.12 -23.36 -6.45
N CYS A 446 20.33 -23.75 -6.05
CA CYS A 446 20.80 -23.73 -4.67
C CYS A 446 20.65 -22.33 -4.03
N GLU A 447 21.19 -21.29 -4.68
CA GLU A 447 21.04 -19.89 -4.25
C GLU A 447 19.56 -19.49 -4.09
N GLY A 448 18.68 -19.98 -4.98
CA GLY A 448 17.24 -19.75 -4.93
C GLY A 448 16.57 -20.31 -3.67
N PHE A 449 16.94 -21.52 -3.24
CA PHE A 449 16.46 -22.09 -1.97
C PHE A 449 16.94 -21.29 -0.77
N VAL A 450 18.24 -20.99 -0.70
CA VAL A 450 18.82 -20.19 0.38
C VAL A 450 18.17 -18.80 0.45
N ALA A 451 17.96 -18.15 -0.70
CA ALA A 451 17.32 -16.84 -0.76
C ALA A 451 15.87 -16.86 -0.26
N LYS A 452 15.08 -17.90 -0.57
CA LYS A 452 13.70 -18.02 -0.08
C LYS A 452 13.66 -18.10 1.45
N TRP A 453 14.54 -18.90 2.05
CA TRP A 453 14.60 -19.04 3.51
C TRP A 453 15.04 -17.74 4.17
N VAL A 454 16.08 -17.08 3.64
CA VAL A 454 16.55 -15.79 4.16
C VAL A 454 15.49 -14.69 4.03
N LEU A 455 14.73 -14.67 2.92
CA LEU A 455 13.65 -13.69 2.71
C LEU A 455 12.49 -13.90 3.69
N TRP A 456 12.13 -15.15 3.97
CA TRP A 456 11.12 -15.49 4.96
C TRP A 456 11.49 -14.96 6.36
N ASP A 457 12.77 -15.07 6.73
CA ASP A 457 13.27 -14.64 8.04
C ASP A 457 13.26 -13.10 8.23
N ILE A 458 13.32 -12.31 7.16
CA ILE A 458 13.43 -10.84 7.25
C ILE A 458 12.13 -10.07 6.95
N TRP A 459 11.07 -10.76 6.52
CA TRP A 459 9.78 -10.20 6.04
C TRP A 459 9.04 -9.28 7.04
N LYS A 460 9.25 -9.48 8.35
CA LYS A 460 8.52 -8.74 9.40
C LYS A 460 8.88 -7.25 9.54
N ASN A 461 9.71 -6.68 8.66
CA ASN A 461 10.30 -5.35 8.84
C ASN A 461 10.03 -4.34 7.69
N ILE A 462 8.89 -4.40 7.00
CA ILE A 462 8.46 -3.49 5.91
C ILE A 462 7.11 -2.79 6.30
N ASP A 463 6.94 -1.50 5.90
CA ASP A 463 5.92 -0.48 6.28
C ASP A 463 4.47 -1.01 6.41
N GLN A 464 3.79 -0.76 7.52
CA GLN A 464 2.86 -1.76 8.06
C GLN A 464 1.37 -1.55 7.71
N ARG A 465 0.86 -0.40 7.24
CA ARG A 465 -0.61 -0.17 7.24
C ARG A 465 -1.42 -0.97 6.21
N TYR A 466 -1.36 -0.59 4.93
CA TYR A 466 -1.96 -1.42 3.90
C TYR A 466 -1.18 -2.72 3.78
N GLU A 467 0.11 -2.76 4.12
CA GLU A 467 0.81 -4.04 4.15
C GLU A 467 0.26 -4.99 5.22
N GLU A 468 -0.30 -4.53 6.34
CA GLU A 468 -1.00 -5.39 7.32
C GLU A 468 -2.24 -5.98 6.65
N TYR A 469 -3.04 -5.18 5.96
CA TYR A 469 -4.16 -5.69 5.15
C TYR A 469 -3.68 -6.68 4.07
N LEU A 470 -2.60 -6.37 3.34
CA LEU A 470 -2.02 -7.24 2.33
C LEU A 470 -1.41 -8.53 2.96
N LYS A 471 -0.81 -8.43 4.16
CA LYS A 471 -0.25 -9.56 4.94
C LYS A 471 -1.34 -10.49 5.45
N LEU A 472 -2.51 -9.95 5.79
CA LEU A 472 -3.72 -10.72 6.09
C LEU A 472 -4.30 -11.41 4.83
N GLY A 473 -3.76 -11.12 3.65
CA GLY A 473 -4.16 -11.73 2.38
C GLY A 473 -5.28 -10.97 1.66
N VAL A 474 -5.60 -9.74 2.07
CA VAL A 474 -6.51 -8.87 1.31
C VAL A 474 -5.79 -8.38 0.05
N PRO A 475 -6.30 -8.65 -1.17
CA PRO A 475 -5.71 -8.17 -2.41
C PRO A 475 -5.67 -6.63 -2.51
N ALA A 476 -4.63 -6.08 -3.13
CA ALA A 476 -4.50 -4.64 -3.33
C ALA A 476 -5.68 -4.04 -4.13
N ASP A 477 -6.18 -4.77 -5.13
CA ASP A 477 -7.33 -4.37 -5.95
C ASP A 477 -8.69 -4.49 -5.24
N GLN A 478 -8.69 -4.89 -3.96
CA GLN A 478 -9.80 -4.82 -3.00
C GLN A 478 -9.60 -3.75 -1.91
N LEU A 479 -8.61 -2.86 -2.03
CA LEU A 479 -8.37 -1.78 -1.06
C LEU A 479 -8.52 -0.41 -1.72
N VAL A 480 -9.28 0.48 -1.08
CA VAL A 480 -9.41 1.90 -1.43
C VAL A 480 -8.75 2.73 -0.33
N MET A 481 -7.92 3.68 -0.72
CA MET A 481 -7.24 4.57 0.23
C MET A 481 -8.10 5.78 0.59
N GLY A 482 -8.57 5.83 1.84
CA GLY A 482 -9.20 7.01 2.40
C GLY A 482 -8.17 8.06 2.85
N VAL A 483 -8.35 9.32 2.44
CA VAL A 483 -7.54 10.47 2.86
C VAL A 483 -8.42 11.61 3.37
N PRO A 484 -7.93 12.42 4.33
CA PRO A 484 -8.70 13.54 4.85
C PRO A 484 -8.52 14.78 3.96
N TRP A 485 -9.62 15.50 3.72
CA TRP A 485 -9.58 16.89 3.24
C TRP A 485 -9.83 17.88 4.39
N TYR A 486 -9.38 17.50 5.58
CA TYR A 486 -9.40 18.31 6.79
C TYR A 486 -8.09 18.07 7.56
N GLY A 487 -7.87 18.87 8.59
CA GLY A 487 -6.72 18.79 9.46
C GLY A 487 -7.10 18.91 10.93
N TYR A 488 -6.10 18.90 11.80
CA TYR A 488 -6.27 19.11 13.23
C TYR A 488 -5.46 20.33 13.70
N ASP A 489 -6.16 21.19 14.41
CA ASP A 489 -5.65 22.29 15.20
C ASP A 489 -5.34 21.82 16.62
N TYR A 490 -4.08 21.88 17.04
CA TYR A 490 -3.67 21.53 18.39
C TYR A 490 -3.24 22.75 19.21
N PRO A 491 -3.92 23.05 20.34
CA PRO A 491 -3.43 24.01 21.32
C PRO A 491 -2.09 23.55 21.89
N CYS A 492 -1.05 24.36 21.72
CA CYS A 492 0.29 24.01 22.11
C CYS A 492 0.56 24.37 23.56
N LEU A 493 0.94 23.38 24.37
CA LEU A 493 1.37 23.59 25.75
C LEU A 493 2.80 24.12 25.82
N GLN A 494 3.68 23.51 25.02
CA GLN A 494 5.07 23.92 24.90
C GLN A 494 5.57 23.65 23.48
N LEU A 495 6.07 24.69 22.83
CA LEU A 495 6.76 24.56 21.54
C LEU A 495 8.25 24.38 21.79
N ALA A 496 8.78 23.21 21.45
CA ALA A 496 10.20 22.92 21.55
C ALA A 496 11.00 23.61 20.44
N LYS A 497 12.33 23.68 20.59
CA LYS A 497 13.23 24.35 19.62
C LYS A 497 13.23 23.71 18.23
N ASP A 498 12.87 22.43 18.15
CA ASP A 498 12.70 21.65 16.91
C ASP A 498 11.26 21.70 16.38
N ASP A 499 10.47 22.68 16.83
CA ASP A 499 9.11 22.94 16.36
C ASP A 499 8.09 21.83 16.70
N VAL A 500 8.46 20.97 17.64
CA VAL A 500 7.59 19.95 18.19
C VAL A 500 6.67 20.58 19.23
N CYS A 501 5.38 20.50 18.98
CA CYS A 501 4.37 21.03 19.86
C CYS A 501 3.85 19.94 20.82
N SER A 502 3.99 20.14 22.13
CA SER A 502 3.39 19.23 23.12
C SER A 502 1.89 19.56 23.32
N ILE A 503 1.08 18.51 23.42
CA ILE A 503 -0.39 18.62 23.54
C ILE A 503 -0.87 18.03 24.85
N LYS A 504 -2.09 18.41 25.25
CA LYS A 504 -2.73 17.88 26.46
C LYS A 504 -2.91 16.36 26.37
N LYS A 505 -2.72 15.67 27.50
CA LYS A 505 -3.12 14.27 27.66
C LYS A 505 -4.65 14.18 27.68
N VAL A 506 -5.22 13.78 26.55
CA VAL A 506 -6.64 13.46 26.43
C VAL A 506 -6.72 11.99 26.05
N PRO A 507 -7.23 11.13 26.94
CA PRO A 507 -7.39 9.72 26.62
C PRO A 507 -8.52 9.51 25.62
N PHE A 508 -8.32 8.60 24.67
CA PHE A 508 -9.33 8.17 23.73
C PHE A 508 -9.02 6.74 23.27
N ARG A 509 -10.03 5.88 23.11
CA ARG A 509 -9.89 4.47 22.67
C ARG A 509 -8.69 3.72 23.29
N GLY A 510 -8.51 3.86 24.61
CA GLY A 510 -7.50 3.11 25.38
C GLY A 510 -6.07 3.66 25.38
N VAL A 511 -5.81 4.79 24.72
CA VAL A 511 -4.50 5.46 24.74
C VAL A 511 -4.51 6.76 25.56
N PRO A 512 -3.38 7.20 26.16
CA PRO A 512 -3.32 8.38 27.01
C PRO A 512 -3.23 9.73 26.25
N CYS A 513 -2.91 9.68 24.95
CA CYS A 513 -2.79 10.85 24.09
C CYS A 513 -3.62 10.61 22.82
N SER A 514 -4.40 11.59 22.38
CA SER A 514 -5.12 11.50 21.12
C SER A 514 -5.30 12.84 20.40
N ASP A 515 -5.80 12.77 19.18
CA ASP A 515 -6.32 13.91 18.41
C ASP A 515 -7.51 14.63 19.07
N ALA A 516 -8.21 14.00 20.02
CA ALA A 516 -9.22 14.65 20.85
C ALA A 516 -8.65 15.78 21.73
N ALA A 517 -7.33 15.93 21.81
CA ALA A 517 -6.68 17.11 22.37
C ALA A 517 -6.71 18.33 21.43
N GLY A 518 -7.03 18.13 20.15
CA GLY A 518 -7.17 19.16 19.13
C GLY A 518 -8.60 19.29 18.62
N ARG A 519 -8.76 20.13 17.59
CA ARG A 519 -10.02 20.40 16.90
C ARG A 519 -9.86 20.09 15.42
N GLN A 520 -10.75 19.29 14.85
CA GLN A 520 -10.84 19.10 13.41
C GLN A 520 -11.23 20.41 12.72
N VAL A 521 -10.55 20.75 11.62
CA VAL A 521 -10.78 21.97 10.83
C VAL A 521 -10.86 21.64 9.34
N ASP A 522 -11.92 22.11 8.67
CA ASP A 522 -12.11 21.95 7.22
C ASP A 522 -11.01 22.67 6.44
N TYR A 523 -10.58 22.11 5.29
CA TYR A 523 -9.52 22.68 4.46
C TYR A 523 -9.72 24.17 4.14
N LYS A 524 -10.94 24.62 3.82
CA LYS A 524 -11.24 26.04 3.57
C LYS A 524 -10.86 26.96 4.73
N ASP A 525 -11.04 26.51 5.97
CA ASP A 525 -10.76 27.31 7.16
C ASP A 525 -9.28 27.23 7.54
N ILE A 526 -8.63 26.08 7.27
CA ILE A 526 -7.17 25.95 7.31
C ILE A 526 -6.52 26.95 6.36
N MET A 527 -7.02 27.06 5.12
CA MET A 527 -6.49 27.99 4.13
C MET A 527 -6.64 29.45 4.57
N LYS A 528 -7.71 29.82 5.29
CA LYS A 528 -7.88 31.16 5.88
C LYS A 528 -6.83 31.43 6.95
N LEU A 529 -6.62 30.49 7.88
CA LEU A 529 -5.59 30.59 8.92
C LEU A 529 -4.17 30.66 8.35
N MET A 530 -3.93 29.93 7.26
CA MET A 530 -2.63 29.87 6.60
C MET A 530 -2.24 31.20 5.92
N ARG A 531 -3.19 32.08 5.56
CA ARG A 531 -2.89 33.38 4.92
C ARG A 531 -1.90 34.23 5.72
N ASN A 532 -1.95 34.12 7.04
CA ASN A 532 -1.10 34.86 7.97
C ASN A 532 -0.03 33.99 8.64
N SER A 533 0.17 32.76 8.15
CA SER A 533 1.06 31.77 8.74
C SER A 533 2.07 31.26 7.72
N THR A 534 3.18 30.69 8.18
CA THR A 534 4.19 30.09 7.30
C THR A 534 3.97 28.58 7.22
N ARG A 535 3.64 28.08 6.02
CA ARG A 535 3.57 26.64 5.73
C ARG A 535 4.94 25.99 5.95
N ARG A 536 4.96 24.92 6.72
CA ARG A 536 6.12 24.04 6.98
C ARG A 536 5.83 22.65 6.42
N TRP A 537 6.88 21.88 6.19
CA TRP A 537 6.78 20.55 5.60
C TRP A 537 7.47 19.52 6.50
N ASN A 538 6.74 18.47 6.86
CA ASN A 538 7.32 17.30 7.48
C ASN A 538 7.57 16.23 6.42
N ASP A 539 8.84 16.01 6.11
CA ASP A 539 9.20 15.08 5.04
C ASP A 539 8.97 13.61 5.45
N THR A 540 9.04 13.28 6.75
CA THR A 540 8.71 11.94 7.26
C THR A 540 7.23 11.60 7.07
N PHE A 541 6.33 12.52 7.36
CA PHE A 541 4.90 12.24 7.24
C PHE A 541 4.35 12.57 5.85
N LYS A 542 5.17 13.22 5.01
CA LYS A 542 4.75 13.88 3.77
C LYS A 542 3.51 14.73 3.98
N SER A 543 3.48 15.47 5.09
CA SER A 543 2.34 16.32 5.44
C SER A 543 2.82 17.73 5.76
N PRO A 544 2.09 18.76 5.31
CA PRO A 544 2.31 20.12 5.74
C PRO A 544 1.79 20.36 7.16
N TYR A 545 2.34 21.40 7.78
CA TYR A 545 1.82 21.94 9.04
C TYR A 545 2.22 23.41 9.17
N PHE A 546 1.61 24.15 10.09
CA PHE A 546 2.05 25.50 10.44
C PHE A 546 1.66 25.83 11.88
N ASN A 547 2.31 26.85 12.45
CA ASN A 547 1.95 27.39 13.76
C ASN A 547 1.26 28.74 13.60
N PHE A 548 0.29 29.03 14.48
CA PHE A 548 -0.38 30.32 14.56
C PHE A 548 -0.67 30.69 16.02
N GLN A 549 -1.14 31.91 16.27
CA GLN A 549 -1.55 32.37 17.60
C GLN A 549 -3.07 32.52 17.64
N GLU A 550 -3.71 31.99 18.67
CA GLU A 550 -5.13 32.18 18.96
C GLU A 550 -5.28 32.37 20.48
N GLY A 551 -5.96 33.45 20.91
CA GLY A 551 -6.17 33.72 22.34
C GLY A 551 -4.89 33.88 23.18
N GLY A 552 -3.76 34.27 22.58
CA GLY A 552 -2.47 34.35 23.26
C GLY A 552 -1.77 33.00 23.47
N GLN A 553 -2.36 31.90 22.99
CA GLN A 553 -1.75 30.57 22.97
C GLN A 553 -1.21 30.26 21.56
N THR A 554 -0.08 29.56 21.52
CA THR A 554 0.44 29.01 20.25
C THR A 554 -0.35 27.77 19.87
N HIS A 555 -0.71 27.64 18.61
CA HIS A 555 -1.39 26.47 18.05
C HIS A 555 -0.54 25.86 16.93
N GLN A 556 -0.67 24.56 16.71
CA GLN A 556 -0.04 23.84 15.60
C GLN A 556 -1.09 23.11 14.77
N MET A 557 -1.23 23.52 13.51
CA MET A 557 -2.17 22.99 12.53
C MET A 557 -1.48 21.96 11.64
N TRP A 558 -1.99 20.73 11.59
CA TRP A 558 -1.54 19.65 10.70
C TRP A 558 -2.65 19.27 9.72
N PHE A 559 -2.31 19.12 8.44
CA PHE A 559 -3.32 18.93 7.40
C PHE A 559 -2.72 18.27 6.15
N ASP A 560 -3.56 18.05 5.15
CA ASP A 560 -3.18 17.62 3.82
C ASP A 560 -3.48 18.68 2.78
N ASP A 561 -2.59 18.83 1.80
CA ASP A 561 -2.70 19.75 0.68
C ASP A 561 -2.40 19.01 -0.64
N PRO A 562 -2.52 19.67 -1.82
CA PRO A 562 -2.29 19.01 -3.10
C PRO A 562 -0.92 18.33 -3.21
N VAL A 563 0.11 18.83 -2.51
CA VAL A 563 1.46 18.25 -2.54
C VAL A 563 1.50 16.96 -1.72
N SER A 564 0.96 16.94 -0.49
CA SER A 564 0.91 15.71 0.30
C SER A 564 0.01 14.65 -0.33
N LEU A 565 -1.13 15.06 -0.88
CA LEU A 565 -2.07 14.19 -1.57
C LEU A 565 -1.46 13.54 -2.81
N GLN A 566 -0.64 14.25 -3.60
CA GLN A 566 0.10 13.65 -4.72
C GLN A 566 1.01 12.49 -4.29
N TYR A 567 1.70 12.61 -3.15
CA TYR A 567 2.50 11.51 -2.62
C TYR A 567 1.62 10.30 -2.25
N LYS A 568 0.48 10.54 -1.61
CA LYS A 568 -0.46 9.49 -1.17
C LYS A 568 -1.11 8.78 -2.34
N TYR A 569 -1.68 9.53 -3.28
CA TYR A 569 -2.31 8.96 -4.48
C TYR A 569 -1.28 8.29 -5.38
N GLY A 570 -0.09 8.87 -5.53
CA GLY A 570 1.01 8.24 -6.27
C GLY A 570 1.46 6.91 -5.63
N TRP A 571 1.43 6.82 -4.30
CA TRP A 571 1.67 5.58 -3.60
C TRP A 571 0.54 4.56 -3.82
N ALA A 572 -0.73 4.98 -3.75
CA ALA A 572 -1.88 4.10 -4.02
C ALA A 572 -1.83 3.50 -5.43
N VAL A 573 -1.51 4.32 -6.43
CA VAL A 573 -1.23 3.89 -7.80
C VAL A 573 -0.13 2.83 -7.83
N LYS A 574 1.01 3.10 -7.18
CA LYS A 574 2.18 2.22 -7.19
C LYS A 574 1.89 0.86 -6.55
N GLN A 575 1.05 0.82 -5.52
CA GLN A 575 0.67 -0.45 -4.87
C GLN A 575 -0.41 -1.22 -5.64
N GLY A 576 -0.96 -0.65 -6.72
CA GLY A 576 -2.06 -1.26 -7.46
C GLY A 576 -3.36 -1.31 -6.64
N LEU A 577 -3.57 -0.30 -5.79
CA LEU A 577 -4.83 -0.20 -5.05
C LEU A 577 -6.01 -0.03 -6.00
N ARG A 578 -7.22 -0.36 -5.54
CA ARG A 578 -8.45 -0.20 -6.32
C ARG A 578 -8.80 1.25 -6.58
N GLY A 579 -8.58 2.10 -5.58
CA GLY A 579 -9.05 3.47 -5.61
C GLY A 579 -8.48 4.33 -4.50
N VAL A 580 -8.88 5.60 -4.53
CA VAL A 580 -8.67 6.58 -3.47
C VAL A 580 -10.01 7.24 -3.14
N GLY A 581 -10.17 7.76 -1.94
CA GLY A 581 -11.35 8.51 -1.55
C GLY A 581 -11.05 9.55 -0.51
N MET A 582 -11.92 10.57 -0.45
CA MET A 582 -11.74 11.69 0.45
C MET A 582 -12.87 11.77 1.46
N TRP A 583 -12.50 11.93 2.72
CA TRP A 583 -13.38 12.40 3.78
C TRP A 583 -13.08 13.88 4.05
N HIS A 584 -13.95 14.81 3.67
CA HIS A 584 -15.07 14.65 2.75
C HIS A 584 -15.08 15.79 1.73
N GLY A 585 -15.88 15.67 0.67
CA GLY A 585 -15.85 16.60 -0.47
C GLY A 585 -16.32 18.03 -0.16
N ASP A 586 -16.91 18.26 1.01
CA ASP A 586 -17.58 19.52 1.37
C ASP A 586 -16.70 20.49 2.19
N THR A 587 -15.44 20.09 2.39
CA THR A 587 -14.44 20.79 3.20
C THR A 587 -13.75 21.94 2.45
N LEU A 588 -13.91 22.00 1.12
CA LEU A 588 -13.36 23.06 0.27
C LEU A 588 -14.28 24.29 0.22
N ASP A 589 -13.74 25.41 -0.26
CA ASP A 589 -14.51 26.63 -0.50
C ASP A 589 -14.93 26.70 -1.97
N TYR A 590 -16.23 26.51 -2.20
CA TYR A 590 -16.84 26.53 -3.53
C TYR A 590 -17.59 27.84 -3.85
N THR A 591 -17.82 28.69 -2.85
CA THR A 591 -18.72 29.85 -2.98
C THR A 591 -17.97 31.17 -3.14
N THR A 592 -16.68 31.20 -2.81
CA THR A 592 -15.83 32.38 -2.92
C THR A 592 -15.63 32.86 -4.36
N SER A 593 -15.53 34.19 -4.52
CA SER A 593 -15.12 34.83 -5.78
C SER A 593 -13.60 35.05 -5.86
N ASP A 594 -12.86 34.84 -4.77
CA ASP A 594 -11.39 35.04 -4.70
C ASP A 594 -10.67 34.05 -5.65
N PRO A 595 -9.97 34.55 -6.69
CA PRO A 595 -9.28 33.69 -7.66
C PRO A 595 -8.27 32.74 -7.02
N LYS A 596 -7.62 33.14 -5.92
CA LYS A 596 -6.64 32.30 -5.24
C LYS A 596 -7.30 31.11 -4.56
N VAL A 597 -8.47 31.31 -3.95
CA VAL A 597 -9.18 30.23 -3.27
C VAL A 597 -9.84 29.29 -4.29
N LYS A 598 -10.35 29.83 -5.42
CA LYS A 598 -10.80 29.00 -6.54
C LYS A 598 -9.69 28.10 -7.07
N GLU A 599 -8.49 28.64 -7.24
CA GLU A 599 -7.32 27.87 -7.66
C GLU A 599 -6.93 26.81 -6.61
N GLN A 600 -6.97 27.13 -5.31
CA GLN A 600 -6.74 26.15 -4.25
C GLN A 600 -7.75 24.99 -4.28
N THR A 601 -9.03 25.30 -4.43
CA THR A 601 -10.10 24.29 -4.57
C THR A 601 -9.88 23.44 -5.83
N LYS A 602 -9.51 24.06 -6.95
CA LYS A 602 -9.17 23.36 -8.19
C LYS A 602 -7.98 22.41 -8.01
N GLN A 603 -6.92 22.84 -7.33
CA GLN A 603 -5.72 22.03 -7.09
C GLN A 603 -5.99 20.77 -6.26
N MET A 604 -6.93 20.83 -5.30
CA MET A 604 -7.35 19.65 -4.53
C MET A 604 -8.03 18.61 -5.43
N TRP A 605 -8.85 19.03 -6.39
CA TRP A 605 -9.42 18.12 -7.39
C TRP A 605 -8.38 17.65 -8.42
N ASP A 606 -7.54 18.55 -8.91
CA ASP A 606 -6.52 18.24 -9.94
C ASP A 606 -5.51 17.19 -9.46
N CYS A 607 -5.19 17.16 -8.16
CA CYS A 607 -4.23 16.22 -7.62
C CYS A 607 -4.74 14.76 -7.59
N LEU A 608 -6.05 14.54 -7.66
CA LEU A 608 -6.63 13.20 -7.77
C LEU A 608 -6.20 12.52 -9.09
N PRO A 609 -5.99 11.19 -9.06
CA PRO A 609 -5.60 10.41 -10.24
C PRO A 609 -6.61 10.59 -11.39
N GLN A 610 -6.13 10.65 -12.63
CA GLN A 610 -7.01 10.78 -13.80
C GLN A 610 -7.78 9.48 -14.04
N TYR A 611 -9.11 9.57 -13.96
CA TYR A 611 -10.02 8.52 -14.39
C TYR A 611 -10.47 8.81 -15.83
N HIS A 612 -10.03 8.02 -16.80
CA HIS A 612 -10.50 8.16 -18.19
C HIS A 612 -11.88 7.49 -18.35
N LYS A 613 -12.96 8.28 -18.28
CA LYS A 613 -14.30 7.85 -18.72
C LYS A 613 -14.28 7.64 -20.23
N LYS A 614 -14.64 6.45 -20.72
CA LYS A 614 -14.92 6.28 -22.16
C LYS A 614 -16.22 7.05 -22.44
N THR A 615 -16.15 8.04 -23.31
CA THR A 615 -17.30 8.72 -23.92
C THR A 615 -18.14 7.77 -24.74
#